data_AF-A0A7X5V542-F1
#
_entry.id   AF-A0A7X5V542-F1
#
_cell.length_a   1.000
_cell.length_b   1.000
_cell.length_c   1.000
_cell.angle_alpha   90.00
_cell.angle_beta   90.00
_cell.angle_gamma   90.00
#
_symmetry.space_group_name_H-M   'P 1'
#
loop_
_entity.id
_entity.type
_entity.pdbx_description
1 polymer ?
#
loop_
_entity_poly.entity_id
_entity_poly.type
_entity_poly.pdbx_seq_one_letter_code
_entity_poly.pdbx_strand_id
1 'polypeptide(L)'
;MTRQPMRRAPQDPGEILRLLPATWREQFLSEYHSALDAAHDVWRFGELRDVLHLWRLRSVAYSEPGFEAALRAARDDRTDEFVPAAQAIPGWSDRR
;
A
#
# COMPACT_ATOMS: atom_id res chain seq x y z
N MET A 1 -19.53 4.69 31.93
CA MET A 1 -19.21 4.05 30.64
C MET A 1 -18.82 5.12 29.63
N THR A 2 -17.52 5.37 29.45
CA THR A 2 -17.03 6.36 28.47
C THR A 2 -16.80 5.63 27.15
N ARG A 3 -17.58 5.97 26.10
CA ARG A 3 -17.37 5.45 24.75
C ARG A 3 -16.03 5.98 24.25
N GLN A 4 -14.97 5.17 24.28
CA GLN A 4 -13.72 5.52 23.63
C GLN A 4 -13.99 5.73 22.13
N PRO A 5 -13.40 6.77 21.50
CA PRO A 5 -13.55 6.95 20.07
C PRO A 5 -13.01 5.69 19.38
N MET A 6 -13.86 5.05 18.58
CA MET A 6 -13.45 3.94 17.72
C MET A 6 -12.30 4.48 16.86
N ARG A 7 -11.06 4.07 17.16
CA ARG A 7 -9.94 4.30 16.24
C ARG A 7 -10.42 3.76 14.90
N ARG A 8 -10.54 4.64 13.89
CA ARG A 8 -10.87 4.21 12.53
C ARG A 8 -9.98 3.02 12.19
N ALA A 9 -10.58 1.97 11.65
CA ALA A 9 -9.84 0.76 11.33
C ALA A 9 -8.61 1.17 10.49
N PRO A 10 -7.41 0.63 10.76
CA PRO A 10 -6.16 1.05 10.11
C PRO A 10 -6.13 0.86 8.57
N GLN A 11 -7.22 0.38 7.99
CA GLN A 11 -7.40 0.05 6.58
C GLN A 11 -8.77 0.56 6.06
N ASP A 12 -9.23 1.72 6.57
CA ASP A 12 -10.45 2.37 6.10
C ASP A 12 -10.32 2.72 4.60
N PRO A 13 -11.17 2.15 3.72
CA PRO A 13 -11.14 2.40 2.27
C PRO A 13 -11.25 3.88 1.92
N GLY A 14 -12.00 4.67 2.72
CA GLY A 14 -12.17 6.10 2.49
C GLY A 14 -10.88 6.89 2.72
N GLU A 15 -10.09 6.54 3.73
CA GLU A 15 -8.79 7.16 3.95
C GLU A 15 -7.75 6.75 2.91
N ILE A 16 -7.81 5.51 2.43
CA ILE A 16 -6.97 5.04 1.32
C ILE A 16 -7.29 5.86 0.06
N LEU A 17 -8.58 6.01 -0.30
CA LEU A 17 -8.99 6.82 -1.46
C LEU A 17 -8.57 8.29 -1.37
N ARG A 18 -8.60 8.87 -0.16
CA ARG A 18 -8.22 10.27 0.06
C ARG A 18 -6.75 10.51 -0.21
N LEU A 19 -5.89 9.57 0.18
CA LEU A 19 -4.43 9.67 0.03
C LEU A 19 -3.95 9.21 -1.34
N LEU A 20 -4.68 8.30 -1.98
CA LEU A 20 -4.27 7.70 -3.23
C LEU A 20 -4.40 8.70 -4.41
N PRO A 21 -3.34 8.84 -5.25
CA PRO A 21 -3.41 9.65 -6.47
C PRO A 21 -4.47 9.14 -7.43
N ALA A 22 -5.07 10.05 -8.20
CA ALA A 22 -6.22 9.76 -9.08
C ALA A 22 -5.97 8.58 -10.03
N THR A 23 -4.77 8.47 -10.60
CA THR A 23 -4.36 7.40 -11.52
C THR A 23 -4.53 6.00 -10.95
N TRP A 24 -4.36 5.83 -9.63
CA TRP A 24 -4.41 4.53 -8.97
C TRP A 24 -5.77 4.21 -8.35
N ARG A 25 -6.70 5.18 -8.33
CA ARG A 25 -8.02 5.01 -7.70
C ARG A 25 -8.87 3.96 -8.40
N GLU A 26 -8.87 3.93 -9.73
CA GLU A 26 -9.63 2.94 -10.50
C GLU A 26 -9.15 1.52 -10.22
N GLN A 27 -7.83 1.31 -10.17
CA GLN A 27 -7.26 0.01 -9.86
C GLN A 27 -7.60 -0.43 -8.42
N PHE A 28 -7.48 0.49 -7.45
CA PHE A 28 -7.89 0.22 -6.08
C PHE A 28 -9.37 -0.19 -6.00
N LEU A 29 -10.26 0.54 -6.65
CA LEU A 29 -11.70 0.23 -6.63
C LEU A 29 -11.99 -1.12 -7.28
N SER A 30 -11.32 -1.46 -8.39
CA SER A 30 -11.47 -2.76 -9.03
C SER A 30 -11.06 -3.92 -8.11
N GLU A 31 -9.89 -3.84 -7.47
CA GLU A 31 -9.42 -4.88 -6.56
C GLU A 31 -10.26 -4.95 -5.27
N TYR A 32 -10.68 -3.79 -4.75
CA TYR A 32 -11.57 -3.71 -3.60
C TYR A 32 -12.92 -4.36 -3.87
N HIS A 33 -13.58 -4.05 -4.99
CA HIS A 33 -14.86 -4.67 -5.35
C HIS A 33 -14.72 -6.18 -5.54
N SER A 34 -13.68 -6.63 -6.25
CA SER A 34 -13.44 -8.06 -6.43
C SER A 34 -13.24 -8.79 -5.10
N ALA A 35 -12.51 -8.21 -4.16
CA ALA A 35 -12.29 -8.80 -2.85
C ALA A 35 -13.53 -8.73 -1.96
N LEU A 36 -14.34 -7.67 -2.08
CA LEU A 36 -15.61 -7.54 -1.39
C LEU A 36 -16.62 -8.58 -1.87
N ASP A 37 -16.71 -8.81 -3.18
CA ASP A 37 -17.55 -9.86 -3.77
C ASP A 37 -17.10 -11.26 -3.33
N ALA A 38 -15.78 -11.48 -3.19
CA ALA A 38 -15.26 -12.74 -2.66
C ALA A 38 -15.54 -12.93 -1.16
N ALA A 39 -15.60 -11.83 -0.38
CA ALA A 39 -15.76 -11.84 1.07
C ALA A 39 -17.16 -12.26 1.56
N HIS A 40 -18.10 -12.55 0.64
CA HIS A 40 -19.32 -13.29 0.98
C HIS A 40 -19.01 -14.67 1.56
N ASP A 41 -17.90 -15.29 1.16
CA ASP A 41 -17.35 -16.46 1.81
C ASP A 41 -16.50 -16.06 3.02
N VAL A 42 -16.87 -16.54 4.21
CA VAL A 42 -16.23 -16.15 5.49
C VAL A 42 -14.72 -16.44 5.50
N TRP A 43 -14.26 -17.49 4.81
CA TRP A 43 -12.83 -17.80 4.69
C TRP A 43 -12.07 -16.83 3.78
N ARG A 44 -12.75 -16.15 2.84
CA ARG A 44 -12.15 -15.15 1.93
C ARG A 44 -12.20 -13.74 2.49
N PHE A 45 -12.82 -13.53 3.65
CA PHE A 45 -12.77 -12.25 4.35
C PHE A 45 -11.31 -11.80 4.65
N GLY A 46 -10.39 -12.75 4.80
CA GLY A 46 -8.95 -12.47 4.90
C GLY A 46 -8.40 -11.79 3.65
N GLU A 47 -8.81 -12.21 2.46
CA GLU A 47 -8.36 -11.64 1.18
C GLU A 47 -8.71 -10.14 1.08
N LEU A 48 -9.91 -9.74 1.53
CA LEU A 48 -10.30 -8.34 1.61
C LEU A 48 -9.38 -7.53 2.54
N ARG A 49 -9.02 -8.09 3.71
CA ARG A 49 -8.11 -7.42 4.64
C ARG A 49 -6.71 -7.26 4.06
N ASP A 50 -6.25 -8.23 3.29
CA ASP A 50 -4.92 -8.21 2.65
C ASP A 50 -4.88 -7.15 1.53
N VAL A 51 -5.92 -7.08 0.71
CA VAL A 51 -6.08 -6.02 -0.31
C VAL A 51 -6.04 -4.64 0.35
N LEU A 52 -6.83 -4.43 1.40
CA LEU A 52 -6.85 -3.14 2.10
C LEU A 52 -5.50 -2.83 2.77
N HIS A 53 -4.74 -3.83 3.22
CA HIS A 53 -3.40 -3.64 3.79
C HIS A 53 -2.41 -3.15 2.74
N LEU A 54 -2.38 -3.85 1.61
CA LEU A 54 -1.50 -3.53 0.50
C LEU A 54 -1.76 -2.12 -0.03
N TRP A 55 -3.04 -1.78 -0.24
CA TRP A 55 -3.41 -0.46 -0.73
C TRP A 55 -3.18 0.66 0.27
N ARG A 56 -3.25 0.37 1.58
CA ARG A 56 -2.81 1.33 2.60
C ARG A 56 -1.32 1.66 2.44
N LEU A 57 -0.46 0.65 2.28
CA LEU A 57 0.98 0.85 2.08
C LEU A 57 1.27 1.62 0.78
N ARG A 58 0.60 1.23 -0.32
CA ARG A 58 0.71 1.93 -1.62
C ARG A 58 0.26 3.39 -1.52
N SER A 59 -0.84 3.67 -0.82
CA SER A 59 -1.33 5.05 -0.69
C SER A 59 -0.31 5.97 -0.03
N VAL A 60 0.42 5.46 0.97
CA VAL A 60 1.50 6.22 1.62
C VAL A 60 2.65 6.43 0.63
N ALA A 61 3.15 5.37 0.02
CA ALA A 61 4.27 5.43 -0.92
C ALA A 61 3.98 6.34 -2.14
N TYR A 62 2.78 6.25 -2.71
CA TYR A 62 2.42 6.99 -3.93
C TYR A 62 2.07 8.45 -3.64
N SER A 63 1.76 8.78 -2.39
CA SER A 63 1.53 10.16 -1.96
C SER A 63 2.82 10.94 -1.69
N GLU A 64 3.96 10.24 -1.58
CA GLU A 64 5.26 10.88 -1.34
C GLU A 64 5.71 11.72 -2.55
N PRO A 65 6.12 12.98 -2.33
CA PRO A 65 6.66 13.81 -3.39
C PRO A 65 7.95 13.19 -3.93
N GLY A 66 8.00 12.97 -5.24
CA GLY A 66 9.15 12.32 -5.90
C GLY A 66 8.98 10.83 -6.17
N PHE A 67 7.88 10.20 -5.72
CA PHE A 67 7.60 8.79 -6.02
C PHE A 67 7.60 8.49 -7.53
N GLU A 68 6.96 9.32 -8.35
CA GLU A 68 6.92 9.12 -9.81
C GLU A 68 8.31 9.25 -10.46
N ALA A 69 9.15 10.15 -9.95
CA ALA A 69 10.52 10.32 -10.43
C ALA A 69 11.38 9.12 -10.05
N ALA A 70 11.29 8.65 -8.80
CA ALA A 70 11.95 7.44 -8.33
C ALA A 70 11.47 6.19 -9.09
N LEU A 71 10.17 6.07 -9.36
CA LEU A 71 9.61 4.97 -10.14
C LEU A 71 10.15 4.97 -11.58
N ARG A 72 10.31 6.15 -12.18
CA ARG A 72 10.93 6.29 -13.50
C ARG A 72 12.43 5.93 -13.46
N ALA A 73 13.17 6.42 -12.48
CA ALA A 73 14.58 6.06 -12.28
C ALA A 73 14.80 4.55 -12.15
N ALA A 74 13.93 3.88 -11.38
CA ALA A 74 13.97 2.43 -11.21
C ALA A 74 13.65 1.67 -12.52
N ARG A 75 12.72 2.19 -13.33
CA ARG A 75 12.39 1.60 -14.64
C ARG A 75 13.51 1.80 -15.67
N ASP A 76 14.20 2.92 -15.59
CA ASP A 76 15.29 3.29 -16.51
C ASP A 76 16.66 2.72 -16.08
N ASP A 77 16.69 1.81 -15.09
CA ASP A 77 17.89 1.19 -14.50
C ASP A 77 18.94 2.21 -14.00
N ARG A 78 18.49 3.41 -13.60
CA ARG A 78 19.33 4.48 -13.04
C ARG A 78 19.64 4.18 -11.58
N THR A 79 20.40 3.10 -11.39
CA THR A 79 20.76 2.51 -10.09
C THR A 79 21.66 3.41 -9.25
N ASP A 80 22.30 4.42 -9.85
CA ASP A 80 23.08 5.46 -9.19
C ASP A 80 22.24 6.40 -8.31
N GLU A 81 20.93 6.51 -8.58
CA GLU A 81 19.99 7.29 -7.76
C GLU A 81 19.52 6.54 -6.49
N PHE A 82 19.94 5.27 -6.30
CA PHE A 82 19.51 4.42 -5.19
C PHE A 82 20.67 3.94 -4.33
N VAL A 83 20.42 3.84 -3.02
CA VAL A 83 21.37 3.21 -2.10
C VAL A 83 21.07 1.70 -2.04
N PRO A 84 22.07 0.82 -2.27
CA PRO A 84 21.89 -0.62 -2.13
C PRO A 84 21.36 -1.00 -0.74
N ALA A 85 20.42 -1.94 -0.68
CA ALA A 85 19.82 -2.37 0.59
C ALA A 85 20.85 -2.91 1.59
N ALA A 86 21.91 -3.58 1.10
CA ALA A 86 23.04 -4.02 1.92
C ALA A 86 23.79 -2.88 2.62
N GLN A 87 23.77 -1.68 2.04
CA GLN A 87 24.42 -0.49 2.58
C GLN A 87 23.47 0.36 3.43
N ALA A 88 22.19 0.43 3.07
CA ALA A 88 21.18 1.20 3.78
C ALA A 88 20.62 0.49 5.03
N ILE A 89 20.57 -0.84 5.03
CA ILE A 89 19.91 -1.63 6.06
C ILE A 89 20.94 -2.50 6.79
N PRO A 90 21.22 -2.23 8.08
CA PRO A 90 22.14 -3.05 8.86
C PRO A 90 21.71 -4.53 8.92
N GLY A 91 22.64 -5.45 8.71
CA GLY A 91 22.40 -6.90 8.74
C GLY A 91 21.63 -7.46 7.54
N TRP A 92 21.50 -6.69 6.46
CA TRP A 92 20.78 -7.12 5.25
C TRP A 92 21.53 -8.19 4.45
N SER A 93 22.86 -8.11 4.42
CA SER A 93 23.72 -9.08 3.71
C SER A 93 23.62 -10.50 4.26
N ASP A 94 23.24 -10.65 5.53
CA ASP A 94 23.20 -11.93 6.25
C ASP A 94 21.87 -12.69 6.06
N ARG A 95 20.92 -12.10 5.30
CA ARG A 95 19.58 -12.66 5.06
C ARG A 95 19.43 -13.39 3.72
N ARG A 96 20.51 -13.59 2.98
CA ARG A 96 20.51 -14.28 1.68
C ARG A 96 20.58 -15.79 1.80
#